data_AF-A0A6A7LKG0-F1
#
_entry.id   AF-A0A6A7LKG0-F1
#
_cell.length_a   1.000
_cell.length_b   1.000
_cell.length_c   1.000
_cell.angle_alpha   90.00
_cell.angle_beta   90.00
_cell.angle_gamma   90.00
#
_symmetry.space_group_name_H-M   'P 1'
#
loop_
_entity.id
_entity.type
_entity.pdbx_description
1 polymer ?
#
loop_
_entity_poly.entity_id
_entity_poly.type
_entity_poly.pdbx_seq_one_letter_code
_entity_poly.pdbx_strand_id
1 'polypeptide(L)'
;MIVSQWNRSMEHGVSGQKSEEEYFDMLRSRILECICGRIISNEPTSFHSVDMIRECARGFLDQLGIDVYQFSEEHPFYQRVYDEVYRLLVEADLMVENENNTFTIPIDSGLRNICRKQLRDKSYVMWDDFWKDVESTTT
;
A
#
# COMPACT_ATOMS: atom_id res chain seq x y z
N MET A 1 -12.07 19.99 9.70
CA MET A 1 -10.61 19.99 9.47
C MET A 1 -9.95 19.48 10.73
N ILE A 2 -9.74 18.16 10.83
CA ILE A 2 -8.95 17.56 11.90
C ILE A 2 -7.55 17.43 11.31
N VAL A 3 -6.69 18.36 11.69
CA VAL A 3 -5.26 18.28 11.47
C VAL A 3 -4.77 17.16 12.40
N SER A 4 -4.50 15.98 11.86
CA SER A 4 -3.93 14.87 12.62
C SER A 4 -2.61 15.33 13.25
N GLN A 5 -2.31 14.85 14.46
CA GLN A 5 -1.12 15.20 15.24
C GLN A 5 0.22 14.88 14.55
N TRP A 6 0.21 14.37 13.32
CA TRP A 6 1.36 14.29 12.41
C TRP A 6 1.92 15.69 12.05
N ASN A 7 1.08 16.73 12.08
CA ASN A 7 1.50 18.10 11.76
C ASN A 7 2.49 18.76 12.75
N ARG A 8 2.84 18.14 13.89
CA ARG A 8 3.64 18.81 14.94
C ARG A 8 4.99 18.19 15.26
N SER A 9 5.39 17.08 14.64
CA SER A 9 6.64 16.41 15.05
C SER A 9 7.65 16.16 13.94
N MET A 10 7.42 16.65 12.72
CA MET A 10 8.42 16.56 11.63
C MET A 10 8.72 17.91 10.95
N GLU A 11 8.43 19.04 11.61
CA GLU A 11 8.63 20.36 10.98
C GLU A 11 10.10 20.77 10.79
N HIS A 12 11.09 20.11 11.40
CA HIS A 12 12.51 20.38 11.10
C HIS A 12 13.38 19.13 11.23
N GLY A 13 13.37 18.29 10.18
CA GLY A 13 14.38 17.25 10.00
C GLY A 13 15.71 17.83 9.54
N VAL A 14 16.79 17.46 10.22
CA VAL A 14 18.18 17.82 9.87
C VAL A 14 18.46 17.40 8.41
N SER A 15 19.19 18.24 7.66
CA SER A 15 19.63 17.98 6.27
C SER A 15 20.00 16.51 6.06
N GLY A 16 19.21 15.79 5.24
CA GLY A 16 19.36 14.36 4.96
C GLY A 16 18.15 13.48 5.33
N GLN A 17 17.12 14.01 6.01
CA GLN A 17 15.87 13.28 6.26
C GLN A 17 14.84 13.50 5.13
N LYS A 18 14.22 12.41 4.67
CA LYS A 18 13.11 12.44 3.70
C LYS A 18 11.87 13.11 4.32
N SER A 19 11.09 13.78 3.50
CA SER A 19 9.78 14.32 3.88
C SER A 19 8.79 13.19 4.17
N GLU A 20 7.73 13.51 4.92
CA GLU A 20 6.63 12.58 5.20
C GLU A 20 6.02 12.03 3.90
N GLU A 21 5.92 12.87 2.88
CA GLU A 21 5.42 12.48 1.56
C GLU A 21 6.33 11.46 0.87
N GLU A 22 7.64 11.69 0.88
CA GLU A 22 8.60 10.75 0.32
C GLU A 22 8.59 9.39 1.05
N TYR A 23 8.37 9.39 2.37
CA TYR A 23 8.18 8.13 3.11
C TYR A 23 6.92 7.41 2.69
N PHE A 24 5.82 8.14 2.51
CA PHE A 24 4.56 7.56 2.07
C PHE A 24 4.64 7.02 0.64
N ASP A 25 5.32 7.72 -0.27
CA ASP A 25 5.56 7.30 -1.65
C ASP A 25 6.29 5.95 -1.74
N MET A 26 7.31 5.78 -0.89
CA MET A 26 8.03 4.53 -0.78
C MET A 26 7.17 3.42 -0.19
N LEU A 27 6.38 3.74 0.84
CA LEU A 27 5.49 2.81 1.50
C LEU A 27 4.41 2.27 0.55
N ARG A 28 3.69 3.15 -0.16
CA ARG A 28 2.63 2.72 -1.10
C ARG A 28 3.19 1.78 -2.17
N SER A 29 4.39 2.09 -2.69
CA SER A 29 5.11 1.23 -3.64
C SER A 29 5.46 -0.11 -3.01
N ARG A 30 5.87 -0.13 -1.74
CA ARG A 30 6.19 -1.35 -0.99
C ARG A 30 4.97 -2.23 -0.71
N ILE A 31 3.84 -1.64 -0.33
CA ILE A 31 2.58 -2.37 -0.11
C ILE A 31 2.12 -3.01 -1.43
N LEU A 32 2.17 -2.25 -2.52
CA LEU A 32 1.84 -2.74 -3.85
C LEU A 32 2.77 -3.87 -4.30
N GLU A 33 4.08 -3.71 -4.13
CA GLU A 33 5.08 -4.75 -4.39
C GLU A 33 4.75 -6.04 -3.64
N CYS A 34 4.42 -5.92 -2.36
CA CYS A 34 4.06 -7.04 -1.50
C CYS A 34 2.80 -7.77 -2.00
N ILE A 35 1.74 -7.01 -2.32
CA ILE A 35 0.51 -7.56 -2.93
C ILE A 35 0.84 -8.31 -4.22
N CYS A 36 1.62 -7.70 -5.12
CA CYS A 36 2.03 -8.33 -6.37
C CYS A 36 2.87 -9.59 -6.14
N GLY A 37 3.77 -9.59 -5.15
CA GLY A 37 4.56 -10.75 -4.76
C GLY A 37 3.70 -11.93 -4.30
N ARG A 38 2.67 -11.67 -3.48
CA ARG A 38 1.72 -12.69 -3.03
C ARG A 38 0.91 -13.27 -4.19
N ILE A 39 0.43 -12.41 -5.09
CA ILE A 39 -0.30 -12.83 -6.30
C ILE A 39 0.56 -13.78 -7.15
N ILE A 40 1.82 -13.42 -7.40
CA ILE A 40 2.72 -14.21 -8.24
C ILE A 40 3.10 -15.53 -7.56
N SER A 41 3.24 -15.52 -6.24
CA SER A 41 3.53 -16.70 -5.43
C SER A 41 2.31 -17.61 -5.23
N ASN A 42 1.14 -17.24 -5.78
CA ASN A 42 -0.14 -17.92 -5.60
C ASN A 42 -0.53 -18.11 -4.13
N GLU A 43 -0.19 -17.14 -3.29
CA GLU A 43 -0.68 -17.07 -1.91
C GLU A 43 -2.18 -16.74 -1.85
N PRO A 44 -2.84 -16.92 -0.70
CA PRO A 44 -4.22 -16.49 -0.50
C PRO A 44 -4.41 -15.03 -0.91
N THR A 45 -5.42 -14.78 -1.75
CA THR A 45 -5.71 -13.44 -2.29
C THR A 45 -6.73 -12.67 -1.47
N SER A 46 -7.16 -13.22 -0.34
CA SER A 46 -8.01 -12.54 0.64
C SER A 46 -7.19 -12.25 1.90
N PHE A 47 -7.31 -11.04 2.43
CA PHE A 47 -6.53 -10.59 3.58
C PHE A 47 -7.22 -9.48 4.37
N HIS A 48 -6.91 -9.40 5.66
CA HIS A 48 -7.26 -8.25 6.49
C HIS A 48 -6.26 -7.12 6.25
N SER A 49 -6.75 -5.89 6.08
CA SER A 49 -5.93 -4.72 5.73
C SER A 49 -4.80 -4.45 6.73
N VAL A 50 -5.10 -4.49 8.03
CA VAL A 50 -4.13 -4.23 9.10
C VAL A 50 -3.00 -5.25 9.05
N ASP A 51 -3.32 -6.53 8.82
CA ASP A 51 -2.32 -7.60 8.79
C ASP A 51 -1.42 -7.46 7.57
N MET A 52 -1.99 -7.10 6.41
CA MET A 52 -1.21 -6.80 5.22
C MET A 52 -0.24 -5.64 5.44
N ILE A 53 -0.67 -4.55 6.07
CA ILE A 53 0.23 -3.43 6.37
C ILE A 53 1.33 -3.86 7.36
N ARG A 54 0.96 -4.56 8.43
CA ARG A 54 1.94 -5.07 9.41
C ARG A 54 2.99 -5.97 8.77
N GLU A 55 2.59 -6.82 7.83
CA GLU A 55 3.50 -7.71 7.10
C GLU A 55 4.37 -6.94 6.10
N CYS A 56 3.76 -6.15 5.22
CA CYS A 56 4.44 -5.53 4.09
C CYS A 56 5.24 -4.27 4.46
N ALA A 57 4.82 -3.55 5.50
CA ALA A 57 5.39 -2.29 5.94
C ALA A 57 6.16 -2.39 7.26
N ARG A 58 6.41 -3.58 7.81
CA ARG A 58 7.10 -3.78 9.09
C ARG A 58 8.33 -2.87 9.28
N GLY A 59 9.25 -2.89 8.32
CA GLY A 59 10.47 -2.08 8.39
C GLY A 59 10.22 -0.57 8.32
N PHE A 60 9.13 -0.13 7.69
CA PHE A 60 8.71 1.28 7.68
C PHE A 60 8.03 1.68 8.99
N LEU A 61 7.17 0.83 9.53
CA LEU A 61 6.54 1.05 10.85
C LEU A 61 7.62 1.18 11.94
N ASP A 62 8.61 0.30 11.93
CA ASP A 62 9.75 0.35 12.85
C ASP A 62 10.54 1.67 12.73
N GLN A 63 10.79 2.15 11.51
CA GLN A 63 11.46 3.43 11.25
C GLN A 63 10.65 4.64 11.72
N LEU A 64 9.32 4.55 11.65
CA LEU A 64 8.39 5.56 12.15
C LEU A 64 8.17 5.47 13.67
N GLY A 65 8.78 4.50 14.35
CA GLY A 65 8.60 4.26 15.79
C GLY A 65 7.20 3.74 16.14
N ILE A 66 6.49 3.18 15.16
CA ILE A 66 5.17 2.57 15.35
C ILE A 66 5.39 1.10 15.69
N ASP A 67 5.06 0.71 16.92
CA ASP A 67 5.06 -0.71 17.30
C ASP A 67 4.01 -1.45 16.46
N VAL A 68 4.47 -2.41 15.66
CA VAL A 68 3.64 -3.22 14.75
C VAL A 68 2.48 -3.89 15.50
N TYR A 69 2.69 -4.30 16.75
CA TYR A 69 1.63 -4.91 17.56
C TYR A 69 0.56 -3.91 18.03
N GLN A 70 0.88 -2.62 18.03
CA GLN A 70 -0.01 -1.52 18.43
C GLN A 70 -0.70 -0.87 17.22
N PHE A 71 -0.25 -1.16 16.00
CA PHE A 71 -0.88 -0.66 14.77
C PHE A 71 -2.31 -1.20 14.61
N SER A 72 -3.30 -0.34 14.39
CA SER A 72 -4.71 -0.70 14.27
C SER A 72 -5.42 0.18 13.22
N GLU A 73 -6.69 -0.13 12.94
CA GLU A 73 -7.53 0.64 12.00
C GLU A 73 -7.78 2.09 12.43
N GLU A 74 -7.70 2.35 13.73
CA GLU A 74 -7.85 3.70 14.30
C GLU A 74 -6.58 4.54 14.15
N HIS A 75 -5.45 3.92 13.80
CA HIS A 75 -4.19 4.62 13.67
C HIS A 75 -4.27 5.59 12.46
N PRO A 76 -3.87 6.88 12.58
CA PRO A 76 -3.99 7.83 11.49
C PRO A 76 -3.27 7.40 10.20
N PHE A 77 -2.16 6.68 10.35
CA PHE A 77 -1.42 6.09 9.23
C PHE A 77 -2.20 5.00 8.49
N TYR A 78 -3.03 4.22 9.19
CA TYR A 78 -3.91 3.24 8.55
C TYR A 78 -4.87 3.93 7.59
N GLN A 79 -5.53 4.99 8.04
CA GLN A 79 -6.51 5.73 7.24
C GLN A 79 -5.89 6.26 5.94
N ARG A 80 -4.65 6.77 6.01
CA ARG A 80 -3.92 7.22 4.83
C ARG A 80 -3.66 6.09 3.83
N VAL A 81 -3.17 4.93 4.30
CA VAL A 81 -2.96 3.76 3.43
C VAL A 81 -4.29 3.26 2.85
N TYR A 82 -5.34 3.22 3.65
CA TYR A 82 -6.67 2.82 3.19
C TYR A 82 -7.15 3.74 2.06
N ASP A 83 -7.13 5.06 2.27
CA ASP A 83 -7.67 6.04 1.32
C ASP A 83 -6.85 6.16 0.02
N GLU A 84 -5.52 6.07 0.11
CA GLU A 84 -4.61 6.36 -1.00
C GLU A 84 -4.01 5.10 -1.64
N VAL A 85 -4.22 3.92 -1.05
CA VAL A 85 -3.76 2.64 -1.64
C VAL A 85 -4.92 1.70 -1.87
N TYR A 86 -5.58 1.24 -0.80
CA TYR A 86 -6.60 0.19 -0.92
C TYR A 86 -7.84 0.67 -1.65
N ARG A 87 -8.37 1.84 -1.30
CA ARG A 87 -9.54 2.40 -1.96
C ARG A 87 -9.30 2.62 -3.45
N LEU A 88 -8.13 3.13 -3.85
CA LEU A 88 -7.81 3.33 -5.26
C LEU A 88 -7.76 2.01 -6.05
N LEU A 89 -7.21 0.94 -5.46
CA LEU A 89 -7.22 -0.38 -6.09
C LEU A 89 -8.64 -0.95 -6.21
N VAL A 90 -9.52 -0.66 -5.25
CA VAL A 90 -10.94 -1.05 -5.30
C VAL A 90 -11.70 -0.24 -6.36
N GLU A 91 -11.53 1.08 -6.40
CA GLU A 91 -12.16 1.96 -7.38
C GLU A 91 -11.74 1.64 -8.83
N ALA A 92 -10.55 1.07 -9.01
CA ALA A 92 -10.07 0.60 -10.31
C ALA A 92 -10.48 -0.85 -10.65
N ASP A 93 -11.41 -1.45 -9.89
CA ASP A 93 -11.87 -2.84 -10.06
C ASP A 93 -10.74 -3.90 -10.00
N LEU A 94 -9.61 -3.56 -9.37
CA LEU A 94 -8.46 -4.47 -9.22
C LEU A 94 -8.60 -5.37 -7.98
N MET A 95 -9.40 -4.91 -7.02
CA MET A 95 -9.65 -5.50 -5.72
C MET A 95 -11.10 -5.28 -5.31
N VAL A 96 -11.58 -6.10 -4.38
CA VAL A 96 -12.91 -5.97 -3.76
C VAL A 96 -12.74 -5.79 -2.27
N GLU A 97 -13.30 -4.71 -1.73
CA GLU A 97 -13.47 -4.53 -0.30
C GLU A 97 -14.69 -5.32 0.19
N ASN A 98 -14.52 -6.04 1.29
CA ASN A 98 -15.54 -6.82 1.97
C ASN A 98 -15.71 -6.28 3.40
N GLU A 99 -16.64 -6.86 4.15
CA GLU A 99 -16.88 -6.50 5.55
C GLU A 99 -15.60 -6.64 6.41
N ASN A 100 -15.52 -5.86 7.49
CA ASN A 100 -14.42 -5.88 8.47
C ASN A 100 -13.04 -5.68 7.82
N ASN A 101 -12.91 -4.66 6.96
CA ASN A 101 -11.66 -4.26 6.31
C ASN A 101 -10.90 -5.42 5.63
N THR A 102 -11.66 -6.38 5.12
CA THR A 102 -11.11 -7.53 4.43
C THR A 102 -11.15 -7.29 2.93
N PHE A 103 -10.02 -7.48 2.27
CA PHE A 103 -9.89 -7.26 0.85
C PHE A 103 -9.67 -8.58 0.14
N THR A 104 -10.23 -8.70 -1.06
CA THR A 104 -10.06 -9.87 -1.92
C THR A 104 -9.59 -9.41 -3.28
N ILE A 105 -8.57 -10.07 -3.83
CA ILE A 105 -8.12 -9.89 -5.21
C ILE A 105 -8.78 -10.97 -6.07
N PRO A 106 -9.74 -10.62 -6.95
CA PRO A 106 -10.39 -11.58 -7.83
C PRO A 106 -9.39 -12.31 -8.73
N ILE A 107 -9.73 -13.53 -9.14
CA ILE A 107 -8.86 -14.32 -10.04
C ILE A 107 -8.79 -13.71 -11.43
N ASP A 108 -9.89 -13.10 -11.87
CA ASP A 108 -10.10 -12.45 -13.15
C ASP A 108 -9.75 -10.96 -13.14
N SER A 109 -9.31 -10.39 -12.01
CA SER A 109 -8.94 -8.98 -11.96
C SER A 109 -7.70 -8.69 -12.82
N GLY A 110 -7.69 -7.50 -13.43
CA GLY A 110 -6.54 -6.99 -14.19
C GLY A 110 -5.25 -6.94 -13.36
N LEU A 111 -5.37 -6.90 -12.04
CA LEU A 111 -4.24 -6.79 -11.10
C LEU A 111 -3.21 -7.89 -11.30
N ARG A 112 -3.66 -9.12 -11.59
CA ARG A 112 -2.74 -10.25 -11.78
C ARG A 112 -1.84 -10.05 -13.01
N ASN A 113 -2.40 -9.52 -14.10
CA ASN A 113 -1.64 -9.28 -15.32
C ASN A 113 -0.68 -8.10 -15.14
N ILE A 114 -1.14 -7.04 -14.48
CA ILE A 114 -0.32 -5.87 -14.17
C ILE A 114 0.84 -6.24 -13.26
N CYS A 115 0.59 -6.97 -12.17
CA CYS A 115 1.64 -7.44 -11.25
C CYS A 115 2.67 -8.32 -11.96
N ARG A 116 2.23 -9.24 -12.83
CA ARG A 116 3.15 -10.04 -13.65
C ARG A 116 3.99 -9.17 -14.57
N LYS A 117 3.40 -8.16 -15.22
CA LYS A 117 4.12 -7.22 -16.09
C LYS A 117 5.15 -6.40 -15.31
N GLN A 118 4.77 -5.86 -14.15
CA GLN A 118 5.64 -5.04 -13.33
C GLN A 118 6.83 -5.82 -12.75
N LEU A 119 6.62 -7.06 -12.29
CA LEU A 119 7.67 -7.85 -11.64
C LEU A 119 8.50 -8.75 -12.59
N ARG A 120 8.10 -8.91 -13.86
CA ARG A 120 8.82 -9.76 -14.82
C ARG A 120 10.26 -9.29 -15.06
N ASP A 121 10.47 -7.98 -15.13
CA ASP A 121 11.74 -7.36 -15.51
C ASP A 121 12.25 -6.34 -14.49
N LYS A 122 11.58 -6.21 -13.33
CA LYS A 122 11.94 -5.26 -12.28
C LYS A 122 12.12 -5.96 -10.93
N SER A 123 13.05 -5.43 -10.14
CA SER A 123 13.27 -5.84 -8.75
C SER A 123 12.31 -5.18 -7.75
N TYR A 124 11.50 -4.20 -8.20
CA TYR A 124 10.52 -3.50 -7.39
C TYR A 124 9.38 -2.96 -8.27
N VAL A 125 8.22 -2.69 -7.68
CA VAL A 125 7.08 -2.04 -8.34
C VAL A 125 7.04 -0.58 -7.90
N MET A 126 7.00 0.34 -8.86
CA MET A 126 6.75 1.76 -8.58
C MET A 126 5.28 2.06 -8.74
N TRP A 127 4.71 2.80 -7.78
CA TRP A 127 3.30 3.18 -7.78
C TRP A 127 2.87 3.87 -9.08
N ASP A 128 3.63 4.87 -9.55
CA ASP A 128 3.27 5.64 -10.74
C ASP A 128 3.37 4.81 -12.03
N ASP A 129 4.34 3.90 -12.12
CA ASP A 129 4.47 3.00 -13.27
C ASP A 129 3.35 1.97 -13.31
N PHE A 130 2.90 1.53 -12.14
CA PHE A 130 1.76 0.64 -12.01
C PHE A 130 0.49 1.32 -12.51
N TRP A 131 0.23 2.57 -12.12
CA TRP A 131 -0.97 3.27 -12.56
C TRP A 131 -1.01 3.54 -14.06
N LYS A 132 0.14 3.83 -14.70
CA LYS A 132 0.22 3.89 -16.17
C LYS A 132 -0.24 2.58 -16.83
N ASP A 133 0.08 1.44 -16.22
CA ASP A 133 -0.35 0.14 -16.73
C ASP A 133 -1.85 -0.10 -16.52
N VAL A 134 -2.41 0.33 -15.38
CA VAL A 134 -3.86 0.29 -15.13
C VAL A 134 -4.60 1.10 -16.19
N GLU A 135 -4.22 2.36 -16.39
CA GLU A 135 -4.83 3.27 -17.38
C GLU A 135 -4.74 2.70 -18.81
N SER A 136 -3.62 2.08 -19.16
CA SER A 136 -3.43 1.45 -20.48
C SER A 136 -4.29 0.21 -20.71
N THR A 137 -4.77 -0.44 -19.65
CA THR A 137 -5.58 -1.66 -19.73
C THR A 137 -7.08 -1.34 -19.82
N THR A 138 -7.48 -0.14 -19.40
CA THR A 138 -8.86 0.37 -19.44
C THR A 138 -9.23 1.10 -20.74
N THR A 139 -8.30 1.23 -21.69
CA THR A 139 -8.50 1.90 -23.00
C THR A 139 -8.56 0.88 -24.13
#